data_AF-A0A355UD24-F1
#
_entry.id   AF-A0A355UD24-F1
#
_cell.length_a   1.000
_cell.length_b   1.000
_cell.length_c   1.000
_cell.angle_alpha   90.00
_cell.angle_beta   90.00
_cell.angle_gamma   90.00
#
_symmetry.space_group_name_H-M   'P 1'
#
loop_
_entity.id
_entity.type
_entity.pdbx_description
1 polymer ?
#
loop_
_entity_poly.entity_id
_entity_poly.type
_entity_poly.pdbx_seq_one_letter_code
_entity_poly.pdbx_strand_id
1 'polypeptide(L)'
;DLVGFFHIDDRKLNALIKASRNDYTKVENAILRMMDDVYRQTMFKTQVELATNTISMNEAIDKSTKNFLEQGINCVQYSDGRRVNIATWAEMYLRTSMRRAGMMGEGASRAEWGIHTVLVSQYGACSPTCLPWQGKVYIDDVYSGGKSDGKYPLISTAISAGLFHPNCRHRMTTFFEGINEIPEPMPDTREVYKHEQQQRYNERQIRKYKRLEAGSVDEKNKQYYDRKVKEWQNIQRDLMKKHPKELRRDYSREQI
;
A
#
# COMPACT_ATOMS: atom_id res chain seq x y z
N ASP A 1 -24.02 -1.12 -66.52
CA ASP A 1 -22.71 -1.19 -65.83
C ASP A 1 -22.60 -0.12 -64.77
N LEU A 2 -22.43 -0.52 -63.50
CA LEU A 2 -21.80 0.21 -62.38
C LEU A 2 -22.16 -0.43 -61.02
N VAL A 3 -22.09 -1.76 -60.90
CA VAL A 3 -22.18 -2.46 -59.61
C VAL A 3 -20.88 -3.24 -59.42
N GLY A 4 -19.81 -2.54 -59.06
CA GLY A 4 -18.51 -3.19 -58.91
C GLY A 4 -17.39 -2.22 -58.57
N PHE A 5 -17.40 -1.63 -57.37
CA PHE A 5 -16.20 -0.93 -56.89
C PHE A 5 -15.93 -0.97 -55.38
N PHE A 6 -16.79 -1.59 -54.55
CA PHE A 6 -16.51 -1.73 -53.11
C PHE A 6 -16.78 -3.14 -52.59
N HIS A 7 -16.22 -4.15 -53.26
CA HIS A 7 -15.97 -5.42 -52.55
C HIS A 7 -14.76 -5.19 -51.66
N ILE A 8 -14.99 -5.05 -50.35
CA ILE A 8 -13.92 -5.19 -49.36
C ILE A 8 -13.37 -6.60 -49.57
N ASP A 9 -12.11 -6.71 -49.99
CA ASP A 9 -11.45 -7.99 -50.15
C ASP A 9 -11.35 -8.65 -48.77
N ASP A 10 -12.28 -9.58 -48.49
CA ASP A 10 -12.38 -10.29 -47.22
C ASP A 10 -11.05 -10.94 -46.83
N ARG A 11 -10.18 -11.28 -47.79
CA ARG A 11 -8.84 -11.80 -47.49
C ARG A 11 -7.93 -10.73 -46.94
N LYS A 12 -7.95 -9.51 -47.49
CA LYS A 12 -7.22 -8.35 -46.95
C LYS A 12 -7.74 -7.93 -45.58
N LEU A 13 -9.06 -7.90 -45.39
CA LEU A 13 -9.66 -7.55 -44.10
C LEU A 13 -9.30 -8.58 -43.02
N ASN A 14 -9.39 -9.88 -43.33
CA ASN A 14 -9.02 -10.94 -42.40
C ASN A 14 -7.50 -10.98 -42.12
N ALA A 15 -6.66 -10.67 -43.12
CA ALA A 15 -5.21 -10.54 -42.92
C ALA A 15 -4.88 -9.35 -42.01
N LEU A 16 -5.56 -8.21 -42.17
CA LEU A 16 -5.40 -7.04 -41.31
C LEU A 16 -5.84 -7.31 -39.87
N ILE A 17 -6.99 -7.98 -39.68
CA ILE A 17 -7.47 -8.37 -38.35
C ILE A 17 -6.48 -9.33 -37.68
N LYS A 18 -5.93 -10.31 -38.42
CA LYS A 18 -4.96 -11.28 -37.89
C LYS A 18 -3.62 -10.63 -37.54
N ALA A 19 -3.12 -9.73 -38.39
CA ALA A 19 -1.90 -8.97 -38.13
C ALA A 19 -2.08 -8.07 -36.90
N SER A 20 -3.17 -7.30 -36.86
CA SER A 20 -3.51 -6.43 -35.73
C SER A 20 -3.62 -7.20 -34.42
N ARG A 21 -4.32 -8.36 -34.39
CA ARG A 21 -4.40 -9.21 -33.19
C ARG A 21 -3.03 -9.71 -32.74
N ASN A 22 -2.18 -10.19 -33.65
CA ASN A 22 -0.85 -10.66 -33.32
C ASN A 22 0.06 -9.53 -32.82
N ASP A 23 -0.05 -8.34 -33.40
CA ASP A 23 0.69 -7.15 -32.96
C ASP A 23 0.22 -6.70 -31.58
N TYR A 24 -1.09 -6.71 -31.31
CA TYR A 24 -1.64 -6.47 -29.98
C TYR A 24 -1.10 -7.47 -28.95
N THR A 25 -1.09 -8.77 -29.23
CA THR A 25 -0.56 -9.76 -28.28
C THR A 25 0.95 -9.58 -28.03
N LYS A 26 1.73 -9.22 -29.05
CA LYS A 26 3.17 -8.92 -28.88
C LYS A 26 3.39 -7.65 -28.07
N VAL A 27 2.61 -6.61 -28.35
CA VAL A 27 2.64 -5.33 -27.65
C VAL A 27 2.20 -5.50 -26.19
N GLU A 28 1.12 -6.25 -25.93
CA GLU A 28 0.65 -6.58 -24.58
C GLU A 28 1.73 -7.31 -23.78
N ASN A 29 2.36 -8.34 -24.35
CA ASN A 29 3.45 -9.05 -23.68
C ASN A 29 4.67 -8.15 -23.44
N ALA A 30 5.03 -7.29 -24.39
CA ALA A 30 6.13 -6.34 -24.23
C ALA A 30 5.84 -5.29 -23.15
N ILE A 31 4.61 -4.76 -23.12
CA ILE A 31 4.13 -3.83 -22.09
C ILE A 31 4.13 -4.51 -20.72
N LEU A 32 3.62 -5.74 -20.61
CA LEU A 32 3.59 -6.48 -19.35
C LEU A 32 5.01 -6.74 -18.82
N ARG A 33 5.95 -7.13 -19.69
CA ARG A 33 7.36 -7.32 -19.31
C ARG A 33 8.03 -6.01 -18.92
N MET A 34 7.85 -4.96 -19.72
CA MET A 34 8.39 -3.64 -19.42
C MET A 34 7.83 -3.10 -18.10
N MET A 35 6.53 -3.23 -17.86
CA MET A 35 5.94 -2.83 -16.59
C MET A 35 6.48 -3.69 -15.46
N ASP A 36 6.51 -5.03 -15.57
CA ASP A 36 7.05 -5.89 -14.52
C ASP A 36 8.52 -5.54 -14.20
N ASP A 37 9.35 -5.32 -15.21
CA ASP A 37 10.74 -4.91 -15.05
C ASP A 37 10.87 -3.52 -14.41
N VAL A 38 10.13 -2.52 -14.89
CA VAL A 38 10.15 -1.16 -14.34
C VAL A 38 9.71 -1.14 -12.89
N TYR A 39 8.60 -1.81 -12.57
CA TYR A 39 8.09 -1.88 -11.22
C TYR A 39 9.05 -2.65 -10.30
N ARG A 40 9.56 -3.80 -10.73
CA ARG A 40 10.49 -4.59 -9.93
C ARG A 40 11.82 -3.87 -9.75
N GLN A 41 12.45 -3.36 -10.80
CA GLN A 41 13.75 -2.70 -10.72
C GLN A 41 13.68 -1.43 -9.89
N THR A 42 12.67 -0.57 -10.14
CA THR A 42 12.50 0.68 -9.39
C THR A 42 12.31 0.40 -7.91
N MET A 43 11.40 -0.52 -7.56
CA MET A 43 11.11 -0.81 -6.17
C MET A 43 12.23 -1.59 -5.49
N PHE A 44 12.82 -2.60 -6.15
CA PHE A 44 13.90 -3.41 -5.60
C PHE A 44 15.12 -2.56 -5.27
N LYS A 45 15.56 -1.70 -6.19
CA LYS A 45 16.68 -0.79 -5.95
C LYS A 45 16.43 0.09 -4.73
N THR A 46 15.25 0.71 -4.67
CA THR A 46 14.87 1.60 -3.58
C THR A 46 14.74 0.85 -2.25
N GLN A 47 14.22 -0.39 -2.27
CA GLN A 47 14.14 -1.26 -1.09
C GLN A 47 15.52 -1.59 -0.54
N VAL A 48 16.50 -1.90 -1.39
CA VAL A 48 17.87 -2.22 -0.97
C VAL A 48 18.52 -0.99 -0.31
N GLU A 49 18.39 0.19 -0.93
CA GLU A 49 18.90 1.45 -0.36
C GLU A 49 18.23 1.77 0.98
N LEU A 50 16.93 1.53 1.10
CA LEU A 50 16.17 1.72 2.34
C LEU A 50 16.57 0.70 3.42
N ALA A 51 16.74 -0.57 3.06
CA ALA A 51 17.12 -1.64 3.98
C ALA A 51 18.54 -1.46 4.53
N THR A 52 19.44 -0.86 3.75
CA THR A 52 20.81 -0.51 4.16
C THR A 52 20.91 0.83 4.88
N ASN A 53 19.77 1.50 5.14
CA ASN A 53 19.71 2.86 5.69
C ASN A 53 20.48 3.91 4.87
N THR A 54 20.71 3.65 3.57
CA THR A 54 21.32 4.62 2.64
C THR A 54 20.41 5.82 2.42
N ILE A 55 19.10 5.59 2.43
CA ILE A 55 18.06 6.62 2.32
C ILE A 55 16.96 6.38 3.35
N SER A 56 16.30 7.46 3.76
CA SER A 56 15.12 7.40 4.62
C SER A 56 13.89 6.88 3.88
N MET A 57 12.86 6.47 4.63
CA MET A 57 11.57 6.05 4.05
C MET A 57 10.94 7.12 3.16
N ASN A 58 11.03 8.39 3.54
CA ASN A 58 10.45 9.48 2.75
C ASN A 58 11.21 9.68 1.43
N GLU A 59 12.55 9.63 1.47
CA GLU A 59 13.39 9.69 0.27
C GLU A 59 13.14 8.49 -0.65
N ALA A 60 12.96 7.29 -0.07
CA ALA A 60 12.62 6.09 -0.83
C ALA A 60 11.28 6.23 -1.57
N ILE A 61 10.26 6.77 -0.89
CA ILE A 61 8.94 7.04 -1.49
C ILE A 61 9.06 8.07 -2.61
N ASP A 62 9.77 9.17 -2.37
CA ASP A 62 9.95 10.25 -3.33
C ASP A 62 10.71 9.76 -4.57
N LYS A 63 11.85 9.08 -4.38
CA LYS A 63 12.66 8.49 -5.44
C LYS A 63 11.87 7.49 -6.29
N SER A 64 11.13 6.58 -5.65
CA SER A 64 10.28 5.62 -6.36
C SER A 64 9.19 6.33 -7.16
N THR A 65 8.51 7.29 -6.54
CA THR A 65 7.43 8.06 -7.17
C THR A 65 7.95 8.82 -8.39
N LYS A 66 9.07 9.52 -8.25
CA LYS A 66 9.73 10.25 -9.34
C LYS A 66 10.06 9.32 -10.51
N ASN A 67 10.71 8.19 -10.26
CA ASN A 67 11.07 7.23 -11.29
C ASN A 67 9.85 6.71 -12.06
N PHE A 68 8.73 6.45 -11.36
CA PHE A 68 7.49 6.05 -12.05
C PHE A 68 6.90 7.18 -12.89
N LEU A 69 6.85 8.40 -12.34
CA LEU A 69 6.29 9.56 -13.05
C LEU A 69 7.12 9.96 -14.28
N GLU A 70 8.45 9.87 -14.21
CA GLU A 70 9.35 10.07 -15.36
C GLU A 70 9.07 9.09 -16.50
N GLN A 71 8.55 7.90 -16.16
CA GLN A 71 8.15 6.87 -17.12
C GLN A 71 6.66 6.96 -17.51
N GLY A 72 5.95 8.00 -17.09
CA GLY A 72 4.53 8.21 -17.38
C GLY A 72 3.57 7.34 -16.56
N ILE A 73 4.06 6.62 -15.55
CA ILE A 73 3.27 5.71 -14.72
C ILE A 73 2.70 6.48 -13.52
N ASN A 74 1.38 6.70 -13.51
CA ASN A 74 0.72 7.52 -12.49
C ASN A 74 -0.14 6.73 -11.47
N CYS A 75 -0.44 5.46 -11.75
CA CYS A 75 -1.25 4.62 -10.88
C CYS A 75 -1.01 3.13 -11.09
N VAL A 76 -1.42 2.34 -10.10
CA VAL A 76 -1.56 0.88 -10.18
C VAL A 76 -3.04 0.54 -10.17
N GLN A 77 -3.47 -0.34 -11.07
CA GLN A 77 -4.82 -0.90 -11.08
C GLN A 77 -4.80 -2.30 -10.44
N TYR A 78 -5.67 -2.53 -9.47
CA TYR A 78 -5.89 -3.84 -8.87
C TYR A 78 -6.87 -4.66 -9.73
N SER A 79 -6.94 -5.97 -9.46
CA SER A 79 -7.83 -6.90 -10.16
C SER A 79 -9.32 -6.56 -10.04
N ASP A 80 -9.71 -5.86 -8.98
CA ASP A 80 -11.06 -5.31 -8.75
C ASP A 80 -11.34 -4.03 -9.57
N GLY A 81 -10.41 -3.61 -10.44
CA GLY A 81 -10.48 -2.39 -11.24
C GLY A 81 -10.11 -1.12 -10.49
N ARG A 82 -9.91 -1.18 -9.17
CA ARG A 82 -9.57 -0.02 -8.33
C ARG A 82 -8.21 0.53 -8.71
N ARG A 83 -8.15 1.84 -8.95
CA ARG A 83 -6.90 2.55 -9.26
C ARG A 83 -6.36 3.24 -8.02
N VAL A 84 -5.07 3.05 -7.75
CA VAL A 84 -4.35 3.69 -6.65
C VAL A 84 -3.22 4.52 -7.22
N ASN A 85 -3.17 5.80 -6.83
CA ASN A 85 -2.10 6.71 -7.23
C ASN A 85 -0.73 6.12 -6.88
N ILE A 86 0.24 6.29 -7.80
CA ILE A 86 1.52 5.59 -7.73
C ILE A 86 2.31 5.91 -6.46
N ALA A 87 2.29 7.16 -5.98
CA ALA A 87 2.96 7.55 -4.73
C ALA A 87 2.36 6.83 -3.51
N THR A 88 1.03 6.69 -3.49
CA THR A 88 0.32 5.98 -2.41
C THR A 88 0.64 4.49 -2.43
N TRP A 89 0.74 3.92 -3.63
CA TRP A 89 1.12 2.52 -3.79
C TRP A 89 2.59 2.27 -3.40
N ALA A 90 3.51 3.14 -3.82
CA ALA A 90 4.94 3.03 -3.48
C ALA A 90 5.17 3.11 -1.96
N GLU A 91 4.54 4.07 -1.28
CA GLU A 91 4.57 4.15 0.19
C GLU A 91 4.08 2.86 0.85
N MET A 92 2.88 2.40 0.45
CA MET A 92 2.28 1.19 0.99
C MET A 92 3.19 -0.02 0.80
N TYR A 93 3.74 -0.18 -0.40
CA TYR A 93 4.61 -1.30 -0.76
C TYR A 93 5.93 -1.28 0.02
N LEU A 94 6.62 -0.14 0.09
CA LEU A 94 7.88 0.01 0.84
C LEU A 94 7.68 -0.28 2.33
N ARG A 95 6.66 0.31 2.96
CA ARG A 95 6.35 0.04 4.38
C ARG A 95 6.04 -1.43 4.64
N THR A 96 5.24 -2.04 3.77
CA THR A 96 4.80 -3.43 3.93
C THR A 96 5.97 -4.40 3.74
N SER A 97 6.77 -4.19 2.70
CA SER A 97 7.94 -5.03 2.39
C SER A 97 9.03 -4.91 3.45
N MET A 98 9.36 -3.70 3.91
CA MET A 98 10.34 -3.51 4.98
C MET A 98 9.92 -4.18 6.28
N ARG A 99 8.63 -4.09 6.64
CA ARG A 99 8.12 -4.80 7.81
C ARG A 99 8.22 -6.31 7.66
N ARG A 100 7.90 -6.85 6.47
CA ARG A 100 8.03 -8.29 6.21
C ARG A 100 9.47 -8.75 6.29
N ALA A 101 10.42 -7.98 5.74
CA ALA A 101 11.84 -8.26 5.84
C ALA A 101 12.31 -8.28 7.31
N GLY A 102 11.87 -7.32 8.13
CA GLY A 102 12.14 -7.32 9.57
C GLY A 102 11.59 -8.56 10.28
N MET A 103 10.32 -8.91 10.02
CA MET A 103 9.70 -10.13 10.57
C MET A 103 10.45 -11.41 10.18
N MET A 104 10.92 -11.50 8.95
CA MET A 104 11.72 -12.63 8.47
C MET A 104 13.09 -12.70 9.16
N GLY A 105 13.79 -11.57 9.29
CA GLY A 105 15.07 -11.51 9.99
C GLY A 105 14.96 -11.87 11.46
N GLU A 106 13.99 -11.29 12.17
CA GLU A 106 13.72 -11.63 13.57
C GLU A 106 13.26 -13.09 13.74
N GLY A 107 12.48 -13.62 12.78
CA GLY A 107 12.05 -15.02 12.75
C GLY A 107 13.22 -15.99 12.60
N ALA A 108 14.22 -15.65 11.77
CA ALA A 108 15.44 -16.44 11.66
C ALA A 108 16.23 -16.49 12.98
N SER A 109 16.41 -15.33 13.66
CA SER A 109 17.05 -15.31 14.99
C SER A 109 16.26 -16.12 16.03
N ARG A 110 14.93 -16.05 16.01
CA ARG A 110 14.05 -16.87 16.86
C ARG A 110 14.24 -18.36 16.62
N ALA A 111 14.38 -18.77 15.35
CA ALA A 111 14.67 -20.16 14.99
C ALA A 111 16.02 -20.63 15.54
N GLU A 112 17.06 -19.80 15.45
CA GLU A 112 18.39 -20.09 16.02
C GLU A 112 18.34 -20.26 17.55
N TRP A 113 17.51 -19.48 18.24
CA TRP A 113 17.34 -19.58 19.69
C TRP A 113 16.41 -20.72 20.13
N GLY A 114 15.70 -21.36 19.19
CA GLY A 114 14.67 -22.35 19.48
C GLY A 114 13.43 -21.75 20.17
N ILE A 115 13.18 -20.45 19.99
CA ILE A 115 12.07 -19.73 20.63
C ILE A 115 11.09 -19.26 19.57
N HIS A 116 9.98 -19.97 19.45
CA HIS A 116 9.00 -19.75 18.38
C HIS A 116 7.75 -19.00 18.85
N THR A 117 7.69 -18.56 20.09
CA THR A 117 6.56 -17.83 20.65
C THR A 117 6.70 -16.32 20.40
N VAL A 118 5.64 -15.70 19.89
CA VAL A 118 5.61 -14.28 19.57
C VAL A 118 4.34 -13.61 20.11
N LEU A 119 4.47 -12.37 20.58
CA LEU A 119 3.36 -11.52 20.97
C LEU A 119 3.09 -10.52 19.84
N VAL A 120 1.86 -10.51 19.32
CA VAL A 120 1.42 -9.46 18.39
C VAL A 120 1.10 -8.21 19.19
N SER A 121 1.71 -7.08 18.81
CA SER A 121 1.47 -5.78 19.46
C SER A 121 -0.02 -5.40 19.47
N GLN A 122 -0.43 -4.50 20.34
CA GLN A 122 -1.76 -3.87 20.28
C GLN A 122 -1.65 -2.35 20.22
N TYR A 123 -2.58 -1.71 19.51
CA TYR A 123 -2.65 -0.24 19.40
C TYR A 123 -4.07 0.23 19.09
N GLY A 124 -4.37 1.49 19.44
CA GLY A 124 -5.67 2.10 19.14
C GLY A 124 -5.84 2.42 17.64
N ALA A 125 -7.06 2.39 17.13
CA ALA A 125 -7.36 2.50 15.69
C ALA A 125 -6.77 1.33 14.88
N CYS A 126 -6.84 0.14 15.46
CA CYS A 126 -6.56 -1.11 14.76
C CYS A 126 -7.62 -1.35 13.66
N SER A 127 -7.20 -1.91 12.52
CA SER A 127 -8.12 -2.23 11.45
C SER A 127 -9.06 -3.37 11.86
N PRO A 128 -10.29 -3.44 11.31
CA PRO A 128 -11.22 -4.52 11.61
C PRO A 128 -10.67 -5.92 11.33
N THR A 129 -9.77 -6.05 10.34
CA THR A 129 -9.15 -7.33 9.98
C THR A 129 -8.05 -7.76 10.95
N CYS A 130 -7.30 -6.82 11.54
CA CYS A 130 -6.28 -7.14 12.54
C CYS A 130 -6.82 -7.19 13.97
N LEU A 131 -7.94 -6.52 14.25
CA LEU A 131 -8.48 -6.35 15.60
C LEU A 131 -8.64 -7.66 16.37
N PRO A 132 -9.11 -8.78 15.77
CA PRO A 132 -9.22 -10.05 16.48
C PRO A 132 -7.88 -10.67 16.90
N TRP A 133 -6.76 -10.19 16.35
CA TRP A 133 -5.43 -10.82 16.46
C TRP A 133 -4.42 -10.02 17.28
N GLN A 134 -4.74 -8.78 17.66
CA GLN A 134 -3.83 -7.95 18.45
C GLN A 134 -3.75 -8.39 19.91
N GLY A 135 -2.61 -8.15 20.57
CA GLY A 135 -2.44 -8.38 22.01
C GLY A 135 -2.41 -9.86 22.41
N LYS A 136 -2.17 -10.77 21.46
CA LYS A 136 -2.21 -12.22 21.68
C LYS A 136 -0.87 -12.86 21.36
N VAL A 137 -0.61 -13.97 22.04
CA VAL A 137 0.57 -14.82 21.81
C VAL A 137 0.25 -15.87 20.76
N TYR A 138 1.22 -16.11 19.87
CA TYR A 138 1.15 -17.06 18.78
C TYR A 138 2.43 -17.88 18.70
N ILE A 139 2.35 -19.02 18.03
CA ILE A 139 3.53 -19.75 17.53
C ILE A 139 3.84 -19.22 16.13
N ASP A 140 5.07 -18.78 15.93
CA ASP A 140 5.59 -18.29 14.66
C ASP A 140 6.02 -19.45 13.75
N ASP A 141 5.03 -20.12 13.16
CA ASP A 141 5.19 -21.18 12.17
C ASP A 141 5.57 -20.68 10.77
N VAL A 142 5.52 -19.36 10.54
CA VAL A 142 5.77 -18.75 9.23
C VAL A 142 7.21 -18.31 9.05
N TYR A 143 7.77 -17.60 10.03
CA TYR A 143 9.10 -17.00 9.90
C TYR A 143 10.16 -17.72 10.74
N SER A 144 9.78 -18.35 11.85
CA SER A 144 10.70 -19.09 12.71
C SER A 144 10.60 -20.62 12.60
N GLY A 145 9.58 -21.13 11.89
CA GLY A 145 9.39 -22.58 11.70
C GLY A 145 8.86 -23.32 12.94
N GLY A 146 8.22 -22.60 13.86
CA GLY A 146 7.59 -23.20 15.03
C GLY A 146 6.51 -24.21 14.66
N LYS A 147 6.30 -25.19 15.54
CA LYS A 147 5.24 -26.20 15.38
C LYS A 147 4.17 -26.00 16.44
N SER A 148 2.93 -26.34 16.10
CA SER A 148 1.84 -26.32 17.06
C SER A 148 2.14 -27.21 18.26
N ASP A 149 2.04 -26.65 19.46
CA ASP A 149 2.15 -27.34 20.74
C ASP A 149 0.79 -27.44 21.46
N GLY A 150 -0.28 -26.89 20.86
CA GLY A 150 -1.62 -26.81 21.43
C GLY A 150 -1.83 -25.70 22.46
N LYS A 151 -0.79 -24.98 22.88
CA LYS A 151 -0.86 -23.92 23.89
C LYS A 151 -1.26 -22.58 23.27
N TYR A 152 -0.69 -22.23 22.12
CA TYR A 152 -1.01 -21.01 21.39
C TYR A 152 -1.42 -21.28 19.94
N PRO A 153 -2.27 -20.43 19.35
CA PRO A 153 -2.61 -20.53 17.94
C PRO A 153 -1.39 -20.25 17.04
N LEU A 154 -1.41 -20.78 15.82
CA LEU A 154 -0.41 -20.49 14.80
C LEU A 154 -0.58 -19.07 14.24
N ILE A 155 0.53 -18.37 14.00
CA ILE A 155 0.49 -17.03 13.39
C ILE A 155 0.01 -17.09 11.93
N SER A 156 0.26 -18.20 11.23
CA SER A 156 -0.25 -18.43 9.86
C SER A 156 -1.77 -18.32 9.77
N THR A 157 -2.50 -18.80 10.77
CA THR A 157 -3.96 -18.68 10.86
C THR A 157 -4.39 -17.22 10.93
N ALA A 158 -3.73 -16.42 11.77
CA ALA A 158 -4.00 -15.00 11.90
C ALA A 158 -3.68 -14.23 10.61
N ILE A 159 -2.53 -14.54 9.97
CA ILE A 159 -2.10 -13.94 8.71
C ILE A 159 -3.09 -14.24 7.59
N SER A 160 -3.51 -15.50 7.48
CA SER A 160 -4.49 -15.94 6.47
C SER A 160 -5.85 -15.25 6.65
N ALA A 161 -6.18 -14.87 7.89
CA ALA A 161 -7.38 -14.11 8.23
C ALA A 161 -7.20 -12.58 8.17
N GLY A 162 -6.04 -12.08 7.71
CA GLY A 162 -5.81 -10.67 7.41
C GLY A 162 -4.89 -9.91 8.37
N LEU A 163 -4.25 -10.57 9.34
CA LEU A 163 -3.17 -9.96 10.12
C LEU A 163 -2.00 -9.58 9.19
N PHE A 164 -1.33 -8.46 9.51
CA PHE A 164 -0.24 -7.88 8.71
C PHE A 164 -0.61 -7.47 7.27
N HIS A 165 -1.88 -7.12 7.01
CA HIS A 165 -2.31 -6.54 5.74
C HIS A 165 -1.50 -5.27 5.33
N PRO A 166 -1.61 -4.79 4.08
CA PRO A 166 -0.92 -3.57 3.64
C PRO A 166 -1.25 -2.36 4.54
N ASN A 167 -0.25 -1.54 4.88
CA ASN A 167 -0.33 -0.42 5.84
C ASN A 167 -0.68 -0.80 7.30
N CYS A 168 -0.74 -2.08 7.65
CA CYS A 168 -0.89 -2.46 9.05
C CYS A 168 0.32 -1.96 9.87
N ARG A 169 0.09 -1.55 11.13
CA ARG A 169 1.12 -1.03 12.04
C ARG A 169 1.60 -2.06 13.05
N HIS A 170 0.98 -3.25 13.08
CA HIS A 170 1.37 -4.31 13.99
C HIS A 170 2.81 -4.73 13.76
N ARG A 171 3.48 -5.04 14.86
CA ARG A 171 4.72 -5.82 14.91
C ARG A 171 4.44 -7.07 15.73
N MET A 172 5.29 -8.07 15.58
CA MET A 172 5.37 -9.17 16.52
C MET A 172 6.72 -9.12 17.21
N THR A 173 6.73 -9.35 18.52
CA THR A 173 7.94 -9.41 19.33
C THR A 173 8.11 -10.80 19.89
N THR A 174 9.34 -11.21 20.18
CA THR A 174 9.58 -12.50 20.84
C THR A 174 8.88 -12.49 22.20
N PHE A 175 8.18 -13.58 22.51
CA PHE A 175 7.51 -13.78 23.78
C PHE A 175 8.20 -14.91 24.53
N PHE A 176 8.89 -14.57 25.61
CA PHE A 176 9.54 -15.49 26.53
C PHE A 176 8.54 -15.83 27.64
N GLU A 177 8.07 -17.07 27.67
CA GLU A 177 7.15 -17.52 28.71
C GLU A 177 7.74 -17.35 30.11
N GLY A 178 6.94 -16.87 31.05
CA GLY A 178 7.36 -16.61 32.43
C GLY A 178 8.21 -15.35 32.61
N ILE A 179 8.59 -14.66 31.52
CA ILE A 179 9.32 -13.38 31.57
C ILE A 179 8.44 -12.25 31.02
N ASN A 180 7.79 -12.46 29.87
CA ASN A 180 6.89 -11.47 29.29
C ASN A 180 5.47 -11.61 29.83
N GLU A 181 4.82 -10.47 30.06
CA GLU A 181 3.41 -10.40 30.38
C GLU A 181 2.58 -10.21 29.11
N ILE A 182 1.42 -10.88 29.07
CA ILE A 182 0.42 -10.64 28.04
C ILE A 182 -0.36 -9.38 28.46
N PRO A 183 -0.44 -8.35 27.61
CA PRO A 183 -1.09 -7.12 28.00
C PRO A 183 -2.61 -7.27 28.05
N GLU A 184 -3.26 -6.51 28.92
CA GLU A 184 -4.72 -6.45 28.98
C GLU A 184 -5.31 -5.99 27.64
N PRO A 185 -6.43 -6.58 27.17
CA PRO A 185 -7.05 -6.20 25.91
C PRO A 185 -7.43 -4.72 25.88
N MET A 186 -7.07 -4.04 24.79
CA MET A 186 -7.52 -2.66 24.56
C MET A 186 -9.04 -2.57 24.40
N PRO A 187 -9.66 -1.43 24.77
CA PRO A 187 -11.08 -1.17 24.47
C PRO A 187 -11.34 -1.17 22.96
N ASP A 188 -12.60 -1.31 22.57
CA ASP A 188 -12.98 -1.27 21.15
C ASP A 188 -12.58 0.06 20.51
N THR A 189 -11.73 0.01 19.49
CA THR A 189 -11.19 1.18 18.79
C THR A 189 -11.66 1.28 17.34
N ARG A 190 -12.72 0.57 16.96
CA ARG A 190 -13.29 0.59 15.60
C ARG A 190 -13.71 2.00 15.15
N GLU A 191 -14.30 2.79 16.04
CA GLU A 191 -14.70 4.17 15.71
C GLU A 191 -13.48 5.06 15.46
N VAL A 192 -12.43 4.93 16.28
CA VAL A 192 -11.16 5.64 16.08
C VAL A 192 -10.55 5.30 14.71
N TYR A 193 -10.62 4.03 14.30
CA TYR A 193 -10.19 3.60 12.96
C TYR A 193 -10.99 4.29 11.86
N LYS A 194 -12.34 4.39 11.99
CA LYS A 194 -13.18 5.10 11.01
C LYS A 194 -12.81 6.57 10.90
N HIS A 195 -12.58 7.24 12.03
CA HIS A 195 -12.13 8.64 12.07
C HIS A 195 -10.77 8.81 11.39
N GLU A 196 -9.82 7.88 11.63
CA GLU A 196 -8.53 7.90 10.93
C GLU A 196 -8.71 7.71 9.42
N GLN A 197 -9.58 6.79 8.97
CA GLN A 197 -9.85 6.62 7.54
C GLN A 197 -10.45 7.88 6.90
N GLN A 198 -11.33 8.60 7.60
CA GLN A 198 -11.86 9.87 7.14
C GLN A 198 -10.76 10.93 7.03
N GLN A 199 -9.86 11.01 8.01
CA GLN A 199 -8.69 11.88 7.94
C GLN A 199 -7.81 11.55 6.72
N ARG A 200 -7.49 10.27 6.49
CA ARG A 200 -6.69 9.85 5.33
C ARG A 200 -7.38 10.18 4.01
N TYR A 201 -8.71 10.12 3.96
CA TYR A 201 -9.47 10.54 2.79
C TYR A 201 -9.34 12.03 2.52
N ASN A 202 -9.52 12.88 3.54
CA ASN A 202 -9.35 14.33 3.41
C ASN A 202 -7.93 14.68 2.96
N GLU A 203 -6.89 14.08 3.54
CA GLU A 203 -5.48 14.26 3.14
C GLU A 203 -5.26 13.90 1.66
N ARG A 204 -5.89 12.83 1.16
CA ARG A 204 -5.85 12.48 -0.27
C ARG A 204 -6.51 13.54 -1.15
N GLN A 205 -7.64 14.10 -0.73
CA GLN A 205 -8.31 15.16 -1.50
C GLN A 205 -7.49 16.45 -1.52
N ILE A 206 -6.90 16.84 -0.39
CA ILE A 206 -5.99 18.01 -0.31
C ILE A 206 -4.83 17.84 -1.31
N ARG A 207 -4.13 16.70 -1.27
CA ARG A 207 -3.04 16.42 -2.23
C ARG A 207 -3.52 16.37 -3.68
N LYS A 208 -4.71 15.82 -3.94
CA LYS A 208 -5.30 15.79 -5.29
C LYS A 208 -5.45 17.22 -5.83
N TYR A 209 -6.08 18.12 -5.08
CA TYR A 209 -6.32 19.48 -5.55
C TYR A 209 -5.04 20.31 -5.63
N LYS A 210 -4.08 20.13 -4.71
CA LYS A 210 -2.74 20.73 -4.85
C LYS A 210 -2.05 20.32 -6.14
N ARG A 211 -2.10 19.04 -6.52
CA ARG A 211 -1.50 18.57 -7.79
C ARG A 211 -2.21 19.18 -9.00
N LEU A 212 -3.53 19.27 -8.97
CA LEU A 212 -4.31 19.88 -10.05
C LEU A 212 -4.01 21.37 -10.19
N GLU A 213 -3.90 22.08 -9.07
CA GLU A 213 -3.49 23.49 -9.03
C GLU A 213 -2.10 23.70 -9.63
N ALA A 214 -1.10 22.95 -9.13
CA ALA A 214 0.28 23.04 -9.61
C ALA A 214 0.43 22.68 -11.09
N GLY A 215 -0.37 21.72 -11.58
CA GLY A 215 -0.35 21.28 -12.99
C GLY A 215 -1.22 22.11 -13.94
N SER A 216 -1.97 23.10 -13.44
CA SER A 216 -2.86 23.91 -14.29
C SER A 216 -2.13 25.11 -14.89
N VAL A 217 -2.40 25.39 -16.16
CA VAL A 217 -1.91 26.62 -16.83
C VAL A 217 -2.94 27.75 -16.72
N ASP A 218 -4.22 27.42 -16.85
CA ASP A 218 -5.32 28.39 -16.78
C ASP A 218 -5.52 28.93 -15.36
N GLU A 219 -5.57 30.25 -15.25
CA GLU A 219 -5.65 30.96 -13.97
C GLU A 219 -7.00 30.72 -13.25
N LYS A 220 -8.10 30.56 -13.99
CA LYS A 220 -9.41 30.27 -13.38
C LYS A 220 -9.40 28.87 -12.75
N ASN A 221 -8.76 27.91 -13.41
CA ASN A 221 -8.58 26.55 -12.88
C ASN A 221 -7.69 26.54 -11.64
N LYS A 222 -6.57 27.28 -11.62
CA LYS A 222 -5.72 27.43 -10.43
C LYS A 222 -6.52 27.96 -9.25
N GLN A 223 -7.24 29.05 -9.41
CA GLN A 223 -8.07 29.63 -8.36
C GLN A 223 -9.18 28.69 -7.90
N TYR A 224 -9.78 27.91 -8.81
CA TYR A 224 -10.76 26.90 -8.46
C TYR A 224 -10.15 25.79 -7.59
N TYR A 225 -8.97 25.29 -7.95
CA TYR A 225 -8.30 24.23 -7.20
C TYR A 225 -7.77 24.72 -5.85
N ASP A 226 -7.23 25.94 -5.75
CA ASP A 226 -6.87 26.58 -4.46
C ASP A 226 -8.08 26.64 -3.51
N ARG A 227 -9.26 27.07 -4.01
CA ARG A 227 -10.49 27.06 -3.22
C ARG A 227 -10.83 25.65 -2.73
N LYS A 228 -10.65 24.63 -3.57
CA LYS A 228 -10.86 23.23 -3.17
C LYS A 228 -9.83 22.75 -2.15
N VAL A 229 -8.56 23.13 -2.26
CA VAL A 229 -7.55 22.83 -1.23
C VAL A 229 -8.01 23.40 0.12
N LYS A 230 -8.41 24.67 0.16
CA LYS A 230 -8.90 25.33 1.37
C LYS A 230 -10.15 24.66 1.94
N GLU A 231 -11.11 24.29 1.09
CA GLU A 231 -12.32 23.55 1.49
C GLU A 231 -11.97 22.25 2.21
N TRP A 232 -11.12 21.40 1.62
CA TRP A 232 -10.72 20.13 2.25
C TRP A 232 -9.86 20.33 3.49
N GLN A 233 -9.02 21.36 3.54
CA GLN A 233 -8.28 21.72 4.75
C GLN A 233 -9.21 22.18 5.87
N ASN A 234 -10.33 22.84 5.57
CA ASN A 234 -11.35 23.21 6.56
C ASN A 234 -12.03 21.95 7.10
N ILE A 235 -12.50 21.06 6.21
CA ILE A 235 -13.11 19.77 6.59
C ILE A 235 -12.15 18.97 7.48
N GLN A 236 -10.86 18.93 7.12
CA GLN A 236 -9.84 18.27 7.91
C GLN A 236 -9.68 18.91 9.30
N ARG A 237 -9.62 20.24 9.39
CA ARG A 237 -9.56 20.95 10.68
C ARG A 237 -10.78 20.69 11.55
N ASP A 238 -11.96 20.67 10.97
CA ASP A 238 -13.20 20.41 11.71
C ASP A 238 -13.26 18.96 12.21
N LEU A 239 -12.78 18.00 11.42
CA LEU A 239 -12.62 16.63 11.88
C LEU A 239 -11.66 16.53 13.08
N MET A 240 -10.53 17.24 13.06
CA MET A 240 -9.59 17.26 14.19
C MET A 240 -10.22 17.89 15.44
N LYS A 241 -11.02 18.95 15.28
CA LYS A 241 -11.74 19.59 16.39
C LYS A 241 -12.81 18.69 17.00
N LYS A 242 -13.46 17.86 16.20
CA LYS A 242 -14.47 16.89 16.66
C LYS A 242 -13.84 15.73 17.43
N HIS A 243 -12.63 15.30 17.05
CA HIS A 243 -11.96 14.14 17.64
C HIS A 243 -10.52 14.45 18.13
N PRO A 244 -10.32 15.45 19.01
CA PRO A 244 -9.00 15.98 19.35
C PRO A 244 -8.12 15.01 20.18
N LYS A 245 -8.74 14.02 20.83
CA LYS A 245 -8.03 12.97 21.59
C LYS A 245 -7.58 11.80 20.72
N GLU A 246 -8.17 11.66 19.53
CA GLU A 246 -8.00 10.50 18.65
C GLU A 246 -7.15 10.84 17.43
N LEU A 247 -7.30 12.05 16.90
CA LEU A 247 -6.70 12.45 15.64
C LEU A 247 -5.67 13.56 15.84
N ARG A 248 -4.59 13.48 15.07
CA ARG A 248 -3.57 14.51 14.97
C ARG A 248 -3.35 14.87 13.52
N ARG A 249 -3.32 16.17 13.23
CA ARG A 249 -2.99 16.66 11.88
C ARG A 249 -1.49 16.57 11.64
N ASP A 250 -1.12 16.07 10.48
CA ASP A 250 0.25 15.98 10.02
C ASP A 250 0.35 16.65 8.65
N TYR A 251 0.94 17.84 8.62
CA TYR A 251 1.05 18.65 7.41
C TYR A 251 1.98 18.04 6.36
N SER A 252 2.89 17.14 6.76
CA SER A 252 3.75 16.43 5.80
C SER A 252 2.92 15.55 4.87
N ARG A 253 1.81 14.99 5.39
CA ARG A 253 0.86 14.18 4.61
C ARG A 253 0.03 15.01 3.63
N GLU A 254 0.08 16.33 3.70
CA GLU A 254 -0.64 17.19 2.76
C GLU A 254 0.26 17.72 1.64
N GLN A 255 1.56 17.42 1.64
CA GLN A 255 2.49 17.88 0.60
C GLN A 255 2.36 17.05 -0.69
N ILE A 256 2.76 17.66 -1.81
CA ILE A 256 2.80 17.05 -3.15
C ILE A 256 4.21 17.08 -3.70
#